data_AF-A0AAD8DR06-F1
#
_entry.id   AF-A0AAD8DR06-F1
#
_cell.length_a   1.000
_cell.length_b   1.000
_cell.length_c   1.000
_cell.angle_alpha   90.00
_cell.angle_beta   90.00
_cell.angle_gamma   90.00
#
_symmetry.space_group_name_H-M   'P 1'
#
loop_
_entity.id
_entity.type
_entity.pdbx_description
1 polymer ?
#
loop_
_entity_poly.entity_id
_entity_poly.type
_entity_poly.pdbx_seq_one_letter_code
_entity_poly.pdbx_strand_id
1 'polypeptide(L)'
;MTHFFLRFNFKVNMVPWNQIFAQALGFRMNWDGPPDTFHPYRNHFIHRRTIYSHAETLLNKNGLNGFHCVRRAICEMETIPEPRKIYHKLLKMVFRQQSSATDKWHNMTDEDCKDSISSCPFSFLDVSLYTDV
;
A
#
# COMPACT_ATOMS: atom_id res chain seq x y z
N MET A 1 4.73 -34.50 -4.57
CA MET A 1 3.55 -34.99 -3.82
C MET A 1 3.62 -34.34 -2.46
N THR A 2 2.68 -33.46 -2.10
CA THR A 2 2.66 -32.79 -0.79
C THR A 2 2.06 -33.74 0.24
N HIS A 3 2.79 -34.02 1.32
CA HIS A 3 2.29 -34.83 2.42
C HIS A 3 1.62 -33.92 3.45
N PHE A 4 0.47 -34.37 3.94
CA PHE A 4 -0.28 -33.70 4.98
C PHE A 4 -0.24 -34.55 6.24
N PHE A 5 0.27 -33.97 7.33
CA PHE A 5 0.35 -34.66 8.62
C PHE A 5 -0.56 -33.99 9.64
N LEU A 6 -1.55 -34.74 10.09
CA LEU A 6 -2.47 -34.33 11.14
C LEU A 6 -2.20 -35.16 12.38
N ARG A 7 -1.82 -34.49 13.47
CA ARG A 7 -1.61 -35.15 14.76
C ARG A 7 -2.57 -34.59 15.80
N PHE A 8 -3.39 -35.47 16.35
CA PHE A 8 -4.24 -35.18 17.50
C PHE A 8 -3.61 -35.75 18.75
N ASN A 9 -3.56 -34.95 19.82
CA ASN A 9 -3.19 -35.42 21.15
C ASN A 9 -4.35 -35.18 22.09
N PHE A 10 -4.81 -36.24 22.74
CA PHE A 10 -5.87 -36.19 23.73
C PHE A 10 -5.25 -36.42 25.10
N LYS A 11 -5.43 -35.48 26.04
CA LYS A 11 -4.95 -35.65 27.42
C LYS A 11 -6.11 -35.54 28.38
N VAL A 12 -6.39 -36.65 29.08
CA VAL A 12 -7.41 -36.72 30.13
C VAL A 12 -6.75 -36.38 31.46
N ASN A 13 -7.34 -35.48 32.24
CA ASN A 13 -6.87 -35.01 33.55
C ASN A 13 -5.56 -34.20 33.53
N MET A 14 -5.57 -33.01 32.92
CA MET A 14 -4.43 -32.07 32.99
C MET A 14 -4.21 -31.43 34.38
N VAL A 15 -5.19 -31.51 35.30
CA VAL A 15 -5.11 -30.93 36.66
C VAL A 15 -5.60 -31.98 37.67
N PRO A 16 -4.83 -32.34 38.72
CA PRO A 16 -5.31 -33.27 39.72
C PRO A 16 -6.16 -32.54 40.78
N TRP A 17 -7.26 -33.19 41.16
CA TRP A 17 -8.01 -32.98 42.42
C TRP A 17 -9.06 -31.86 42.53
N ASN A 18 -9.80 -31.57 41.46
CA ASN A 18 -11.23 -31.21 41.54
C ASN A 18 -11.91 -31.44 40.18
N GLN A 19 -13.13 -32.00 40.19
CA GLN A 19 -13.88 -32.43 39.02
C GLN A 19 -14.43 -31.26 38.18
N ILE A 20 -13.56 -30.52 37.51
CA ILE A 20 -13.94 -29.83 36.29
C ILE A 20 -13.45 -30.73 35.16
N PHE A 21 -14.35 -31.32 34.40
CA PHE A 21 -14.00 -32.13 33.22
C PHE A 21 -13.36 -31.22 32.16
N ALA A 22 -12.10 -30.87 32.34
CA ALA A 22 -11.32 -30.12 31.38
C ALA A 22 -10.73 -31.10 30.36
N GLN A 23 -11.42 -31.26 29.24
CA GLN A 23 -10.90 -31.98 28.08
C GLN A 23 -10.13 -30.99 27.21
N ALA A 24 -8.82 -31.20 27.05
CA ALA A 24 -8.00 -30.39 26.17
C ALA A 24 -7.75 -31.16 24.86
N LEU A 25 -8.23 -30.60 23.76
CA LEU A 25 -7.96 -31.06 22.41
C LEU A 25 -6.81 -30.24 21.83
N GLY A 26 -5.63 -30.86 21.71
CA GLY A 26 -4.50 -30.26 21.00
C GLY A 26 -4.43 -30.84 19.59
N PHE A 27 -4.64 -30.01 18.57
CA PHE A 27 -4.34 -30.37 17.19
C PHE A 27 -3.09 -29.62 16.72
N ARG A 28 -2.21 -30.32 16.00
CA ARG A 28 -1.09 -29.71 15.28
C ARG A 28 -1.23 -30.05 13.81
N MET A 29 -1.35 -29.01 13.00
CA MET A 29 -1.39 -29.11 11.55
C MET A 29 -0.02 -28.70 11.03
N ASN A 30 0.71 -29.65 10.45
CA ASN A 30 1.96 -29.38 9.76
C ASN A 30 1.73 -29.66 8.26
N TRP A 31 1.89 -28.62 7.44
CA TRP A 31 1.82 -28.73 6.00
C TRP A 31 3.24 -28.64 5.45
N ASP A 32 3.65 -29.64 4.66
CA ASP A 32 4.96 -29.65 4.01
C ASP A 32 4.98 -28.62 2.87
N GLY A 33 5.17 -27.36 3.23
CA GLY A 33 5.35 -26.22 2.34
C GLY A 33 4.09 -25.81 1.57
N PRO A 34 3.74 -24.50 1.53
CA PRO A 34 2.74 -24.05 0.56
C PRO A 34 3.20 -24.47 -0.85
N PRO A 35 2.28 -24.92 -1.74
CA PRO A 35 2.67 -25.34 -3.09
C PRO A 35 3.42 -24.18 -3.78
N ASP A 36 4.34 -24.48 -4.70
CA ASP A 36 5.11 -23.44 -5.43
C ASP A 36 4.23 -22.40 -6.15
N THR A 37 2.93 -22.67 -6.30
CA THR A 37 1.91 -21.77 -6.85
C THR A 37 1.29 -20.81 -5.83
N PHE A 38 1.45 -21.06 -4.53
CA PHE A 38 0.95 -20.20 -3.47
C PHE A 38 1.98 -19.11 -3.19
N HIS A 39 1.97 -18.09 -4.06
CA HIS A 39 2.73 -16.85 -3.91
C HIS A 39 1.81 -15.68 -3.51
N PRO A 40 1.15 -15.68 -2.34
CA PRO A 40 0.28 -14.56 -1.97
C PRO A 40 1.04 -13.24 -1.70
N TYR A 41 2.39 -13.26 -1.60
CA TYR A 41 3.17 -12.09 -1.18
C TYR A 41 4.40 -11.75 -2.03
N ARG A 42 4.67 -12.44 -3.15
CA ARG A 42 5.91 -12.17 -3.93
C ARG A 42 5.77 -11.03 -4.95
N ASN A 43 4.55 -10.72 -5.43
CA ASN A 43 4.33 -9.81 -6.57
C ASN A 43 3.26 -8.71 -6.36
N HIS A 44 2.87 -8.39 -5.12
CA HIS A 44 1.94 -7.28 -4.83
C HIS A 44 2.57 -6.20 -3.95
N PHE A 45 3.87 -5.95 -4.11
CA PHE A 45 4.45 -4.70 -3.63
C PHE A 45 3.91 -3.56 -4.50
N ILE A 46 3.00 -2.75 -3.95
CA ILE A 46 2.56 -1.52 -4.60
C ILE A 46 3.77 -0.59 -4.68
N HIS A 47 4.37 -0.51 -5.86
CA HIS A 47 5.48 0.40 -6.11
C HIS A 47 4.95 1.79 -6.44
N ARG A 48 5.60 2.84 -5.91
CA ARG A 48 5.26 4.23 -6.21
C ARG A 48 5.21 4.52 -7.71
N ARG A 49 6.17 4.00 -8.48
CA ARG A 49 6.18 4.11 -9.96
C ARG A 49 4.88 3.60 -10.60
N THR A 50 4.30 2.54 -10.04
CA THR A 50 3.05 1.94 -10.52
C THR A 50 1.87 2.85 -10.17
N ILE A 51 1.84 3.41 -8.96
CA ILE A 51 0.84 4.41 -8.56
C ILE A 51 0.90 5.62 -9.50
N TYR A 52 2.08 6.17 -9.75
CA TYR A 52 2.26 7.36 -10.59
C TYR A 52 1.83 7.08 -12.03
N SER A 53 2.22 5.93 -12.59
CA SER A 53 1.82 5.51 -13.94
C SER A 53 0.31 5.31 -14.06
N HIS A 54 -0.34 4.72 -13.05
CA HIS A 54 -1.79 4.57 -13.03
C HIS A 54 -2.51 5.91 -12.88
N ALA A 55 -2.02 6.80 -12.03
CA ALA A 55 -2.54 8.16 -11.88
C ALA A 55 -2.44 8.93 -13.21
N GLU A 56 -1.26 8.92 -13.84
CA GLU A 56 -1.03 9.52 -15.17
C GLU A 56 -2.02 8.96 -16.21
N THR A 57 -2.19 7.64 -16.26
CA THR A 57 -3.11 6.98 -17.19
C THR A 57 -4.56 7.39 -16.94
N LEU A 58 -4.99 7.44 -15.67
CA LEU A 58 -6.34 7.84 -15.28
C LEU A 58 -6.61 9.30 -15.68
N LEU A 59 -5.68 10.19 -15.39
CA LEU A 59 -5.80 11.62 -15.68
C LEU A 59 -5.79 11.89 -17.19
N ASN A 60 -4.94 11.19 -17.95
CA ASN A 60 -4.95 11.22 -19.42
C ASN A 60 -6.31 10.79 -19.99
N LYS A 61 -6.93 9.74 -19.44
CA LYS A 61 -8.26 9.28 -19.87
C LYS A 61 -9.36 10.30 -19.59
N ASN A 62 -9.16 11.20 -18.63
CA ASN A 62 -10.09 12.28 -18.30
C ASN A 62 -9.78 13.60 -19.03
N GLY A 63 -8.91 13.57 -20.06
CA GLY A 63 -8.59 14.74 -20.89
C GLY A 63 -7.61 15.71 -20.25
N LEU A 64 -6.96 15.33 -19.15
CA LEU A 64 -5.90 16.11 -18.51
C LEU A 64 -4.53 15.65 -18.98
N ASN A 65 -3.51 16.52 -18.87
CA ASN A 65 -2.13 16.10 -19.07
C ASN A 65 -1.63 15.36 -17.81
N GLY A 66 -1.81 14.05 -17.78
CA GLY A 66 -1.56 13.21 -16.60
C GLY A 66 -0.12 13.27 -16.11
N PHE A 67 0.86 13.47 -17.01
CA PHE A 67 2.25 13.66 -16.62
C PHE A 67 2.43 14.92 -15.77
N HIS A 68 1.95 16.06 -16.27
CA HIS A 68 2.01 17.33 -15.55
C HIS A 68 1.15 17.32 -14.29
N CYS A 69 0.03 16.61 -14.27
CA CYS A 69 -0.79 16.48 -13.06
C CYS A 69 -0.12 15.67 -11.94
N VAL A 70 0.56 14.57 -12.28
CA VAL A 70 1.37 13.82 -11.31
C VAL A 70 2.54 14.67 -10.82
N ARG A 71 3.20 15.40 -11.73
CA ARG A 71 4.29 16.31 -11.37
C ARG A 71 3.80 17.45 -10.47
N ARG A 72 2.65 18.05 -10.78
CA ARG A 72 1.96 19.04 -9.93
C ARG A 72 1.74 18.51 -8.53
N ALA A 73 1.27 17.27 -8.38
CA ALA A 73 1.07 16.65 -7.07
C ALA A 73 2.37 16.58 -6.25
N ILE A 74 3.48 16.24 -6.90
CA ILE A 74 4.80 16.19 -6.26
C ILE A 74 5.21 17.60 -5.79
N CYS A 75 5.16 18.59 -6.68
CA CYS A 75 5.49 19.98 -6.36
C CYS A 75 4.64 20.51 -5.18
N GLU A 76 3.33 20.26 -5.21
CA GLU A 76 2.41 20.66 -4.13
C GLU A 76 2.77 19.98 -2.80
N MET A 77 3.12 18.69 -2.80
CA MET A 77 3.53 17.99 -1.57
C MET A 77 4.88 18.48 -1.02
N GLU A 78 5.79 18.93 -1.87
CA GLU A 78 7.08 19.50 -1.47
C GLU A 78 6.89 20.85 -0.77
N THR A 79 5.89 21.65 -1.17
CA THR A 79 5.56 22.92 -0.50
C THR A 79 4.97 22.78 0.89
N ILE A 80 4.48 21.59 1.27
CA ILE A 80 3.86 21.35 2.58
C ILE A 80 4.91 20.73 3.51
N PRO A 81 5.62 21.49 4.36
CA PRO A 81 6.66 20.93 5.24
C PRO A 81 6.07 19.93 6.24
N GLU A 82 4.97 20.28 6.91
CA GLU A 82 4.32 19.45 7.92
C GLU A 82 2.83 19.21 7.61
N PRO A 83 2.46 18.03 7.07
CA PRO A 83 1.06 17.70 6.81
C PRO A 83 0.29 17.42 8.11
N ARG A 84 -0.72 18.24 8.42
CA ARG A 84 -1.58 18.08 9.61
C ARG A 84 -2.66 17.00 9.43
N LYS A 85 -3.31 16.97 8.25
CA LYS A 85 -4.39 16.03 7.93
C LYS A 85 -3.85 14.67 7.49
N ILE A 86 -4.60 13.59 7.75
CA ILE A 86 -4.17 12.24 7.38
C ILE A 86 -4.02 12.08 5.87
N TYR A 87 -4.94 12.69 5.11
CA TYR A 87 -4.89 12.70 3.66
C TYR A 87 -3.59 13.32 3.12
N HIS A 88 -3.19 14.49 3.64
CA HIS A 88 -1.92 15.12 3.24
C HIS A 88 -0.71 14.27 3.63
N LYS A 89 -0.76 13.55 4.76
CA LYS A 89 0.31 12.61 5.15
C LYS A 89 0.42 11.46 4.16
N LEU A 90 -0.72 10.91 3.71
CA LEU A 90 -0.76 9.85 2.71
C LEU A 90 -0.23 10.34 1.36
N LEU A 91 -0.70 11.49 0.88
CA LEU A 91 -0.20 12.09 -0.36
C LEU A 91 1.31 12.34 -0.30
N LYS A 92 1.81 12.93 0.80
CA LYS A 92 3.25 13.15 1.00
C LYS A 92 4.04 11.83 1.06
N MET A 93 3.46 10.76 1.60
CA MET A 93 4.11 9.44 1.62
C MET A 93 4.16 8.80 0.23
N VAL A 94 3.10 8.96 -0.56
CA VAL A 94 2.96 8.42 -1.92
C VAL A 94 3.89 9.16 -2.87
N PHE A 95 3.83 10.50 -2.89
CA PHE A 95 4.51 11.37 -3.84
C PHE A 95 5.94 11.78 -3.44
N ARG A 96 6.50 11.22 -2.36
CA ARG A 96 7.89 11.48 -1.97
C ARG A 96 8.86 10.65 -2.81
N GLN A 97 9.94 11.29 -3.28
CA GLN A 97 11.04 10.59 -3.93
C GLN A 97 11.72 9.63 -2.93
N GLN A 98 11.76 8.34 -3.29
CA GLN A 98 12.50 7.31 -2.53
C GLN A 98 13.45 6.48 -3.41
N SER A 99 13.28 6.51 -4.73
CA SER A 99 14.00 5.66 -5.67
C SER A 99 14.13 6.37 -7.00
N SER A 100 15.19 6.05 -7.74
CA SER A 100 15.40 6.51 -9.11
C SER A 100 14.33 6.02 -10.09
N ALA A 101 13.57 4.99 -9.73
CA ALA A 101 12.48 4.48 -10.56
C ALA A 101 11.34 5.51 -10.79
N THR A 102 11.31 6.60 -10.02
CA THR A 102 10.35 7.70 -10.14
C THR A 102 10.98 8.99 -10.70
N ASP A 103 12.23 8.96 -11.16
CA ASP A 103 12.95 10.14 -11.66
C ASP A 103 12.28 10.77 -12.88
N LYS A 104 11.50 10.02 -13.67
CA LYS A 104 10.67 10.56 -14.75
C LYS A 104 9.84 11.76 -14.28
N TRP A 105 9.29 11.71 -13.06
CA TRP A 105 8.46 12.78 -12.52
C TRP A 105 9.24 13.73 -11.61
N HIS A 106 10.20 13.22 -10.83
CA HIS A 106 10.97 13.99 -9.84
C HIS A 106 12.16 14.77 -10.40
N ASN A 107 12.70 14.41 -11.57
CA ASN A 107 13.77 15.17 -12.20
C ASN A 107 13.18 16.43 -12.84
N MET A 108 13.07 17.49 -12.03
CA MET A 108 12.39 18.74 -12.37
C MET A 108 13.04 19.94 -11.68
N THR A 109 12.96 21.12 -12.29
CA THR A 109 13.34 22.39 -11.67
C THR A 109 12.12 23.14 -11.10
N ASP A 110 12.35 24.25 -10.40
CA ASP A 110 11.27 25.10 -9.89
C ASP A 110 10.40 25.69 -11.01
N GLU A 111 10.98 25.92 -12.20
CA GLU A 111 10.25 26.35 -13.40
C GLU A 111 9.34 25.24 -13.92
N ASP A 112 9.83 24.00 -14.02
CA ASP A 112 9.02 22.84 -14.44
C ASP A 112 7.80 22.63 -13.53
N CYS A 113 7.95 22.94 -12.23
CA CYS A 113 6.85 22.90 -11.28
C CYS A 113 5.78 23.96 -11.60
N LYS A 114 6.18 25.20 -11.91
CA LYS A 114 5.25 26.26 -12.32
C LYS A 114 4.52 25.91 -13.60
N ASP A 115 5.23 25.34 -14.58
CA ASP A 115 4.65 24.90 -15.85
C ASP A 115 3.68 23.74 -15.66
N SER A 116 3.96 22.84 -14.72
CA SER A 116 3.06 21.72 -14.41
C SER A 116 1.82 22.17 -13.65
N ILE A 117 1.95 23.15 -12.75
CA ILE A 117 0.84 23.78 -12.04
C ILE A 117 -0.07 24.54 -13.02
N SER A 118 0.48 25.23 -14.01
CA SER A 118 -0.30 25.95 -15.02
C SER A 118 -0.96 25.01 -16.04
N SER A 119 -0.28 23.90 -16.40
CA SER A 119 -0.76 22.96 -17.40
C SER A 119 -1.86 22.03 -16.90
N CYS A 120 -1.80 21.60 -15.64
CA CYS A 120 -2.81 20.72 -15.07
C CYS A 120 -3.72 21.50 -14.11
N PRO A 121 -5.03 21.66 -14.39
CA PRO A 121 -5.96 22.36 -13.49
C PRO A 121 -6.33 21.54 -12.25
N PHE A 122 -6.13 20.22 -12.25
CA PHE A 122 -6.46 19.33 -11.15
C PHE A 122 -5.38 19.29 -10.07
N SER A 123 -5.77 19.48 -8.80
CA SER A 123 -4.93 19.22 -7.64
C SER A 123 -5.45 18.03 -6.84
N PHE A 124 -4.53 17.18 -6.37
CA PHE A 124 -4.88 16.14 -5.40
C PHE A 124 -5.27 16.74 -4.04
N LEU A 125 -4.81 17.94 -3.69
CA LEU A 125 -5.19 18.60 -2.43
C LEU A 125 -6.67 19.00 -2.39
N ASP A 126 -7.27 19.23 -3.56
CA ASP A 126 -8.66 19.68 -3.71
C ASP A 126 -9.67 18.52 -3.73
N VAL A 127 -9.19 17.26 -3.70
CA VAL A 127 -10.06 16.09 -3.62
C VAL A 127 -10.76 16.10 -2.26
N SER A 128 -12.09 16.27 -2.29
CA SER A 128 -12.91 16.43 -1.09
C SER A 128 -12.70 15.30 -0.07
N LEU A 129 -12.50 15.70 1.19
CA LEU A 129 -12.30 14.87 2.37
C LEU A 129 -13.59 14.17 2.86
N TYR A 130 -14.61 13.95 2.01
CA TYR A 130 -15.79 13.16 2.42
C TYR A 130 -15.45 11.70 2.81
N THR A 131 -14.18 11.30 2.70
CA THR A 131 -13.64 10.05 3.23
C THR A 131 -13.13 10.13 4.68
N ASP A 132 -13.12 11.32 5.32
CA ASP A 132 -12.71 11.54 6.72
C ASP A 132 -13.93 11.69 7.68
N VAL A 133 -15.13 11.23 7.26
CA VAL A 133 -16.33 11.15 8.13
C VAL A 133 -16.44 9.77 8.76
#